data_AF-A0A497MJL1-F1
#
_entry.id   AF-A0A497MJL1-F1
#
_cell.length_a   1.000
_cell.length_b   1.000
_cell.length_c   1.000
_cell.angle_alpha   90.00
_cell.angle_beta   90.00
_cell.angle_gamma   90.00
#
_symmetry.space_group_name_H-M   'P 1'
#
loop_
_entity.id
_entity.type
_entity.pdbx_description
1 polymer ?
#
loop_
_entity_poly.entity_id
_entity_poly.type
_entity_poly.pdbx_seq_one_letter_code
_entity_poly.pdbx_strand_id
1 'polypeptide(L)'
;MMTVLRGIIVNYRVGPKSQRPKECIIEFPNVKSPREAARLIGRKIAWKDGENKIVGKIVSTHGNKGLVRARFRKGVPGQALGSSVEVIG
;
A
#
# COMPACT_ATOMS: atom_id res chain seq x y z
N MET A 1 16.32 10.75 14.14
CA MET A 1 15.21 9.77 14.11
C MET A 1 14.76 9.59 12.66
N MET A 2 14.93 8.41 12.07
CA MET A 2 14.40 8.16 10.72
C MET A 2 12.89 8.01 10.80
N THR A 3 12.15 9.02 10.34
CA THR A 3 10.69 8.97 10.24
C THR A 3 10.31 8.08 9.06
N VAL A 4 10.15 6.78 9.33
CA VAL A 4 9.66 5.83 8.33
C VAL A 4 8.19 6.15 8.08
N LEU A 5 7.84 6.53 6.85
CA LEU A 5 6.45 6.76 6.48
C LEU A 5 5.72 5.42 6.49
N ARG A 6 4.77 5.28 7.41
CA ARG A 6 3.96 4.07 7.59
C ARG A 6 2.57 4.28 6.99
N GLY A 7 2.08 3.25 6.31
CA GLY A 7 0.72 3.15 5.81
C GLY A 7 0.04 1.88 6.33
N ILE A 8 -1.27 1.78 6.15
CA ILE A 8 -2.08 0.62 6.52
C ILE A 8 -2.65 0.02 5.25
N ILE A 9 -2.57 -1.31 5.11
CA ILE A 9 -3.22 -2.02 4.01
C ILE A 9 -4.71 -2.09 4.35
N VAL A 10 -5.55 -1.39 3.59
CA VAL A 10 -7.00 -1.36 3.84
C VAL A 10 -7.67 -2.57 3.22
N ASN A 11 -7.43 -2.78 1.91
CA ASN A 11 -8.05 -3.87 1.18
C ASN A 11 -7.23 -4.21 -0.08
N TYR A 12 -7.52 -5.34 -0.70
CA TYR A 12 -7.11 -5.61 -2.06
C TYR A 12 -7.91 -4.76 -3.04
N ARG A 13 -7.39 -4.63 -4.27
CA ARG A 13 -8.20 -4.15 -5.37
C ARG A 13 -9.21 -5.22 -5.74
N VAL A 14 -10.46 -4.97 -5.34
CA VAL A 14 -11.61 -5.80 -5.65
C VAL A 14 -12.44 -5.18 -6.78
N GLY A 15 -13.08 -6.03 -7.55
CA GLY A 15 -14.22 -5.71 -8.41
C GLY A 15 -15.44 -6.52 -7.95
N PRO A 16 -16.59 -6.43 -8.64
CA PRO A 16 -17.85 -7.01 -8.17
C PRO A 16 -17.82 -8.52 -7.89
N LYS A 17 -17.01 -9.28 -8.65
CA LYS A 17 -16.86 -10.75 -8.51
C LYS A 17 -15.40 -11.20 -8.61
N SER A 18 -14.45 -10.27 -8.54
CA SER A 18 -13.02 -10.59 -8.72
C SER A 18 -12.15 -9.86 -7.72
N GLN A 19 -11.12 -10.55 -7.25
CA GLN A 19 -10.10 -9.96 -6.39
C GLN A 19 -8.78 -9.98 -7.13
N ARG A 20 -8.05 -8.86 -7.11
CA ARG A 20 -6.69 -8.77 -7.65
C ARG A 20 -5.70 -8.78 -6.47
N PRO A 21 -5.25 -9.96 -5.99
CA PRO A 21 -4.46 -10.07 -4.77
C PRO A 21 -3.06 -9.45 -4.85
N LYS A 22 -2.58 -9.16 -6.06
CA LYS A 22 -1.30 -8.47 -6.30
C LYS A 22 -1.39 -6.96 -6.11
N GLU A 23 -2.59 -6.39 -6.11
CA GLU A 23 -2.82 -4.96 -5.97
C GLU A 23 -3.55 -4.67 -4.66
N CYS A 24 -2.98 -3.81 -3.83
CA CYS A 24 -3.54 -3.41 -2.55
C CYS A 24 -3.80 -1.92 -2.52
N ILE A 25 -4.84 -1.55 -1.80
CA ILE A 25 -5.18 -0.19 -1.42
C ILE A 25 -4.54 0.08 -0.07
N ILE A 26 -3.80 1.17 0.01
CA ILE A 26 -3.02 1.54 1.18
C ILE A 26 -3.42 2.95 1.59
N GLU A 27 -3.67 3.12 2.88
CA GLU A 27 -3.96 4.39 3.50
C GLU A 27 -2.72 4.90 4.23
N PHE A 28 -2.37 6.16 3.99
CA PHE A 28 -1.34 6.84 4.75
C PHE A 28 -2.03 7.88 5.64
N PRO A 29 -1.93 7.80 6.98
CA PRO A 29 -2.63 8.71 7.89
C PRO A 29 -2.36 10.20 7.63
N ASN A 30 -1.18 10.50 7.09
CA ASN A 30 -0.72 11.86 6.80
C ASN A 30 -1.11 12.36 5.39
N VAL A 31 -1.81 11.56 4.59
CA VAL A 31 -2.16 11.88 3.21
C VAL A 31 -3.68 11.85 3.07
N LYS A 32 -4.28 13.02 2.90
CA LYS A 32 -5.75 13.16 2.79
C LYS A 32 -6.21 13.57 1.41
N SER A 33 -5.30 14.07 0.57
CA SER A 33 -5.62 14.52 -0.77
C SER A 33 -4.99 13.61 -1.85
N PRO A 34 -5.64 13.45 -3.02
CA PRO A 34 -5.05 12.74 -4.16
C PRO A 34 -3.75 13.39 -4.65
N ARG A 35 -3.63 14.71 -4.49
CA ARG A 35 -2.44 15.47 -4.89
C ARG A 35 -1.22 15.13 -4.01
N GLU A 36 -1.42 15.00 -2.70
CA GLU A 36 -0.38 14.49 -1.80
C GLU A 36 -0.05 13.03 -2.09
N ALA A 37 -1.07 12.19 -2.29
CA ALA A 37 -0.91 10.78 -2.60
C ALA A 37 -0.11 10.54 -3.89
N ALA A 38 -0.27 11.43 -4.89
CA ALA A 38 0.49 11.36 -6.13
C ALA A 38 2.01 11.48 -5.93
N ARG A 39 2.45 12.17 -4.87
CA ARG A 39 3.88 12.30 -4.53
C ARG A 39 4.51 10.98 -4.07
N LEU A 40 3.68 10.03 -3.63
CA LEU A 40 4.13 8.70 -3.20
C LEU A 40 4.25 7.71 -4.37
N ILE A 41 3.74 8.07 -5.55
CA ILE A 41 3.82 7.22 -6.74
C ILE A 41 5.29 6.94 -7.06
N GLY A 42 5.60 5.68 -7.34
CA GLY A 42 6.95 5.25 -7.68
C GLY A 42 7.79 4.77 -6.49
N ARG A 43 7.43 5.14 -5.25
CA ARG A 43 8.14 4.69 -4.04
C ARG A 43 7.94 3.18 -3.84
N LYS A 44 8.97 2.52 -3.31
CA LYS A 44 8.88 1.12 -2.89
C LYS A 44 8.28 1.06 -1.49
N ILE A 45 7.56 -0.02 -1.23
CA ILE A 45 6.99 -0.32 0.08
C ILE A 45 7.35 -1.75 0.47
N ALA A 46 7.46 -2.02 1.76
CA ALA A 46 7.45 -3.38 2.26
C ALA A 46 6.34 -3.58 3.26
N TRP A 47 5.70 -4.73 3.11
CA TRP A 47 5.05 -5.41 4.19
C TRP A 47 6.05 -6.36 4.84
N LYS A 48 6.09 -6.39 6.17
CA LYS A 48 6.95 -7.28 6.96
C LYS A 48 6.09 -8.11 7.91
N ASP A 49 6.38 -9.40 7.99
CA ASP A 49 5.76 -10.35 8.90
C ASP A 49 6.84 -11.28 9.43
N GLY A 50 7.36 -10.94 10.62
CA GLY A 50 8.58 -11.55 11.16
C GLY A 50 9.77 -11.38 10.21
N GLU A 51 10.33 -12.49 9.76
CA GLU A 51 11.43 -12.54 8.80
C GLU A 51 10.97 -12.35 7.34
N ASN A 52 9.69 -12.54 7.06
CA ASN A 52 9.16 -12.45 5.70
C ASN A 52 8.98 -10.98 5.30
N LYS A 53 9.60 -10.60 4.18
CA LYS A 53 9.49 -9.25 3.61
C LYS A 53 8.94 -9.32 2.20
N ILE A 54 7.76 -8.74 2.01
CA ILE A 54 7.13 -8.63 0.68
C ILE A 54 7.26 -7.19 0.20
N VAL A 55 8.06 -7.00 -0.84
CA VAL A 55 8.29 -5.68 -1.44
C VAL A 55 7.29 -5.43 -2.57
N GLY A 56 6.75 -4.22 -2.58
CA GLY A 56 5.87 -3.69 -3.61
C GLY A 56 6.30 -2.30 -4.05
N LYS A 57 5.57 -1.75 -5.01
CA LYS A 57 5.73 -0.39 -5.53
C LYS A 57 4.38 0.30 -5.56
N ILE A 58 4.35 1.57 -5.20
CA ILE A 58 3.15 2.42 -5.37
C ILE A 58 3.01 2.75 -6.85
N VAL A 59 1.88 2.40 -7.45
CA VAL A 59 1.64 2.49 -8.90
C VAL A 59 0.74 3.68 -9.24
N SER A 60 -0.30 3.93 -8.45
CA SER A 60 -1.24 5.03 -8.71
C SER A 60 -1.91 5.50 -7.43
N THR A 61 -2.59 6.63 -7.47
CA THR A 61 -3.56 7.01 -6.44
C THR A 61 -4.82 6.15 -6.54
N HIS A 62 -5.64 6.17 -5.49
CA HIS A 62 -6.93 5.48 -5.43
C HIS A 62 -8.00 6.38 -4.81
N GLY A 63 -9.05 6.67 -5.59
CA GLY A 63 -10.16 7.52 -5.16
C GLY A 63 -9.75 8.94 -4.79
N ASN A 64 -10.63 9.61 -4.02
CA ASN A 64 -10.48 11.03 -3.67
C ASN A 64 -9.97 11.27 -2.23
N LYS A 65 -9.80 10.22 -1.42
CA LYS A 65 -9.44 10.32 0.02
C LYS A 65 -7.92 10.26 0.30
N GLY A 66 -7.08 10.36 -0.73
CA GLY A 66 -5.63 10.25 -0.56
C GLY A 66 -5.09 8.82 -0.40
N LEU A 67 -5.90 7.80 -0.71
CA LEU A 67 -5.44 6.41 -0.74
C LEU A 67 -4.52 6.19 -1.94
N VAL A 68 -3.63 5.20 -1.83
CA VAL A 68 -2.79 4.78 -2.95
C VAL A 68 -3.03 3.32 -3.29
N ARG A 69 -2.75 2.98 -4.55
CA ARG A 69 -2.68 1.61 -5.03
C ARG A 69 -1.22 1.20 -5.15
N ALA A 70 -0.86 0.13 -4.46
CA ALA A 70 0.42 -0.52 -4.62
C ALA A 70 0.30 -1.89 -5.25
N ARG A 71 1.35 -2.29 -5.98
CA ARG A 71 1.47 -3.59 -6.60
C ARG A 71 2.64 -4.34 -5.99
N PHE A 72 2.37 -5.54 -5.50
CA PHE A 72 3.36 -6.48 -4.98
C PHE A 72 3.64 -7.56 -6.02
N ARG A 73 4.88 -8.09 -6.06
CA ARG A 73 5.27 -9.11 -7.06
C ARG A 73 4.47 -10.40 -6.90
N LYS A 74 4.39 -10.92 -5.66
CA LYS A 74 3.66 -12.15 -5.31
C LYS A 74 2.25 -11.89 -4.75
N GLY A 75 1.91 -10.64 -4.43
CA GLY A 75 0.75 -10.31 -3.59
C GLY A 75 1.06 -10.45 -2.11
N VAL A 76 0.15 -9.98 -1.27
CA VAL A 76 0.24 -10.13 0.20
C VAL A 76 -0.82 -11.12 0.66
N PRO A 77 -0.59 -11.91 1.73
CA PRO A 77 -1.59 -12.82 2.29
C PRO A 77 -2.74 -12.04 2.92
N GLY A 78 -3.91 -12.67 3.09
CA GLY A 78 -5.11 -12.03 3.66
C GLY A 78 -4.89 -11.47 5.08
N GLN A 79 -3.99 -12.10 5.82
CA GLN A 79 -3.53 -11.65 7.15
C GLN A 79 -2.86 -10.27 7.12
N ALA A 80 -2.40 -9.81 5.95
CA ALA A 80 -1.82 -8.49 5.79
C ALA A 80 -2.86 -7.36 5.77
N LEU A 81 -4.16 -7.67 5.62
CA LEU A 81 -5.21 -6.64 5.71
C LEU A 81 -5.28 -6.08 7.13
N GLY A 82 -5.31 -4.74 7.25
CA GLY A 82 -5.24 -4.02 8.53
C GLY A 82 -3.83 -3.87 9.10
N SER A 83 -2.83 -4.52 8.50
CA SER A 83 -1.44 -4.41 8.96
C SER A 83 -0.70 -3.23 8.33
N SER A 84 0.43 -2.87 8.94
CA SER A 84 1.24 -1.74 8.50
C SER A 84 2.22 -2.10 7.38
N VAL A 85 2.46 -1.13 6.50
CA VAL A 85 3.51 -1.15 5.48
C VAL A 85 4.44 0.04 5.68
N GLU A 86 5.70 -0.17 5.33
CA GLU A 86 6.74 0.85 5.43
C GLU A 86 7.18 1.25 4.03
N VAL A 87 7.27 2.55 3.77
CA VAL A 87 7.94 3.04 2.56
C VAL A 87 9.44 2.77 2.68
N ILE A 88 9.98 2.04 1.72
CA ILE A 88 11.41 1.78 1.59
C ILE A 88 11.95 2.67 0.49
N GLY A 89 12.83 3.59 0.84
CA GLY A 89 13.47 4.51 -0.10
C GLY A 89 13.89 5.78 0.60
#